data_AF-A0A9N8ZQZ3-F1
#
_entry.id   AF-A0A9N8ZQZ3-F1
#
_cell.length_a   1.000
_cell.length_b   1.000
_cell.length_c   1.000
_cell.angle_alpha   90.00
_cell.angle_beta   90.00
_cell.angle_gamma   90.00
#
_symmetry.space_group_name_H-M   'P 1'
#
loop_
_entity.id
_entity.type
_entity.pdbx_description
1 polymer ?
#
loop_
_entity_poly.entity_id
_entity_poly.type
_entity_poly.pdbx_seq_one_letter_code
_entity_poly.pdbx_strand_id
1 'polypeptide(L)'
;MLVHSQCIIAIGKTGTGKSFTGNVFGARGVKVENSSRSGTKEVTIYDIEDGNFYVDTPGFDDSDESKNDDETTRLIFRALLDKGIDHITTILWFVMTDIRATASFKREARFIESLARDHDGNIWDNTIIVTKGEKIENGPREAAKEVAKNEYLMKKKCNQLPDNKNDLLENTSNFAIRLFESLDSTSIYVENNFASDILNKYNIFKENEPDRILSKYEVLMKEHPKHPIKINFRKAKCLKCPEETDPRLAIPECHLEGESFHPVTIEIHLYKTIREHSNNLEKYHSGSIQNYHPDPHEFMHTGKPNDTMIIDKPFENFVRGVTFAIINPMIPGHWSCCGKELNTPGCKQVYSCCKKDNDGCCKKYVCCDDRDLNSGGCQKRYRCCNGSSTSEGCQYIYDVCKHKAGENPCSTVCKECNQTLDKKGCKTRCRNCKEPQTSKGCVKVGHNFNVS
;
A
#
# COMPACT_ATOMS: atom_id res chain seq x y z
N MET A 1 -2.60 8.60 56.94
CA MET A 1 -2.54 7.58 55.88
C MET A 1 -3.47 8.05 54.78
N LEU A 2 -3.00 8.18 53.55
CA LEU A 2 -3.91 8.37 52.41
C LEU A 2 -4.76 7.10 52.34
N VAL A 3 -6.06 7.22 52.62
CA VAL A 3 -7.00 6.14 52.39
C VAL A 3 -7.12 6.05 50.88
N HIS A 4 -6.41 5.10 50.27
CA HIS A 4 -6.62 4.79 48.87
C HIS A 4 -8.05 4.28 48.70
N SER A 5 -8.75 4.80 47.68
CA SER A 5 -10.05 4.31 47.25
C SER A 5 -9.98 2.81 46.97
N GLN A 6 -10.77 1.99 47.63
CA GLN A 6 -10.78 0.55 47.42
C GLN A 6 -11.28 0.21 46.03
N CYS A 7 -10.62 -0.72 45.34
CA CYS A 7 -11.09 -1.28 44.08
C CYS A 7 -11.27 -2.80 44.23
N ILE A 8 -12.50 -3.28 44.11
CA ILE A 8 -12.88 -4.69 44.22
C ILE A 8 -13.21 -5.20 42.82
N ILE A 9 -12.51 -6.24 42.36
CA ILE A 9 -12.78 -6.88 41.06
C ILE A 9 -13.41 -8.25 41.28
N ALA A 10 -14.54 -8.50 40.61
CA ALA A 10 -15.21 -9.79 40.64
C ALA A 10 -14.90 -10.61 39.39
N ILE A 11 -14.36 -11.82 39.57
CA ILE A 11 -13.90 -12.72 38.51
C ILE A 11 -14.63 -14.05 38.67
N GLY A 12 -15.12 -14.65 37.59
CA GLY A 12 -15.73 -15.98 37.61
C GLY A 12 -16.80 -16.15 36.53
N LYS A 13 -17.31 -17.38 36.39
CA LYS A 13 -18.30 -17.72 35.36
C LYS A 13 -19.62 -16.93 35.50
N THR A 14 -20.46 -17.01 34.47
CA THR A 14 -21.82 -16.47 34.54
C THR A 14 -22.67 -17.28 35.53
N GLY A 15 -23.56 -16.60 36.24
CA GLY A 15 -24.43 -17.24 37.24
C GLY A 15 -23.78 -17.53 38.61
N THR A 16 -22.51 -17.18 38.82
CA THR A 16 -21.80 -17.44 40.10
C THR A 16 -22.06 -16.40 41.19
N GLY A 17 -22.80 -15.33 40.91
CA GLY A 17 -23.22 -14.35 41.91
C GLY A 17 -22.36 -13.08 42.00
N LYS A 18 -21.54 -12.79 40.99
CA LYS A 18 -20.76 -11.53 40.88
C LYS A 18 -21.65 -10.29 41.02
N SER A 19 -22.60 -10.13 40.10
CA SER A 19 -23.53 -8.99 40.06
C SER A 19 -24.38 -8.86 41.34
N PHE A 20 -24.82 -9.98 41.93
CA PHE A 20 -25.48 -9.98 43.26
C PHE A 20 -24.55 -9.39 44.34
N THR A 21 -23.30 -9.82 44.36
CA THR A 21 -22.31 -9.32 45.32
C THR A 21 -21.99 -7.84 45.09
N GLY A 22 -22.03 -7.35 43.85
CA GLY A 22 -21.94 -5.91 43.57
C GLY A 22 -23.02 -5.11 44.31
N ASN A 23 -24.27 -5.58 44.29
CA ASN A 23 -25.36 -4.94 45.04
C ASN A 23 -25.11 -4.98 46.57
N VAL A 24 -24.52 -6.06 47.09
CA VAL A 24 -24.12 -6.14 48.51
C VAL A 24 -23.08 -5.07 48.87
N PHE A 25 -22.18 -4.73 47.95
CA PHE A 25 -21.22 -3.62 48.11
C PHE A 25 -21.81 -2.23 47.81
N GLY A 26 -23.11 -2.13 47.52
CA GLY A 26 -23.78 -0.86 47.24
C GLY A 26 -23.67 -0.38 45.79
N ALA A 27 -23.26 -1.24 44.85
CA ALA A 27 -23.22 -0.90 43.43
C ALA A 27 -24.65 -0.75 42.86
N ARG A 28 -25.19 0.47 42.91
CA ARG A 28 -26.57 0.75 42.47
C ARG A 28 -26.71 0.58 40.96
N GLY A 29 -27.71 -0.20 40.54
CA GLY A 29 -28.03 -0.39 39.12
C GLY A 29 -27.42 -1.64 38.48
N VAL A 30 -26.73 -2.49 39.25
CA VAL A 30 -26.29 -3.80 38.78
C VAL A 30 -27.51 -4.69 38.51
N LYS A 31 -27.73 -5.06 37.25
CA LYS A 31 -28.80 -6.00 36.88
C LYS A 31 -28.37 -7.43 37.21
N VAL A 32 -29.08 -8.07 38.14
CA VAL A 32 -28.92 -9.49 38.44
C VAL A 32 -29.78 -10.29 37.48
N GLU A 33 -29.18 -10.86 36.43
CA GLU A 33 -29.90 -11.73 35.49
C GLU A 33 -29.70 -13.21 35.84
N ASN A 34 -30.81 -13.90 36.16
CA ASN A 34 -30.84 -15.34 36.52
C ASN A 34 -30.86 -16.29 35.30
N SER A 35 -30.55 -15.80 34.09
CA SER A 35 -30.69 -16.58 32.85
C SER A 35 -29.33 -17.04 32.31
N SER A 36 -29.29 -18.24 31.73
CA SER A 36 -28.14 -18.83 31.02
C SER A 36 -27.77 -18.11 29.71
N ARG A 37 -28.27 -16.89 29.49
CA ARG A 37 -27.95 -16.01 28.36
C ARG A 37 -27.18 -14.79 28.90
N SER A 38 -25.85 -14.91 28.93
CA SER A 38 -24.85 -13.86 29.14
C SER A 38 -25.37 -12.48 29.62
N GLY A 39 -25.50 -12.30 30.94
CA GLY A 39 -25.99 -11.05 31.55
C GLY A 39 -25.00 -9.89 31.55
N THR A 40 -23.71 -10.13 31.31
CA THR A 40 -22.69 -9.06 31.25
C THR A 40 -21.80 -9.28 30.03
N LYS A 41 -22.03 -8.49 28.98
CA LYS A 41 -21.20 -8.50 27.75
C LYS A 41 -20.03 -7.52 27.81
N GLU A 42 -20.00 -6.65 28.82
CA GLU A 42 -19.04 -5.56 28.98
C GLU A 42 -18.57 -5.51 30.44
N VAL A 43 -17.33 -5.04 30.65
CA VAL A 43 -16.80 -4.75 31.99
C VAL A 43 -17.44 -3.46 32.48
N THR A 44 -18.08 -3.50 33.64
CA THR A 44 -18.74 -2.33 34.22
C THR A 44 -18.10 -1.98 35.56
N ILE A 45 -17.68 -0.72 35.71
CA ILE A 45 -17.19 -0.17 36.96
C ILE A 45 -18.30 0.63 37.62
N TYR A 46 -18.67 0.23 38.83
CA TYR A 46 -19.65 0.92 39.64
C TYR A 46 -18.92 1.72 40.73
N ASP A 47 -19.28 2.99 40.84
CA ASP A 47 -18.92 3.81 42.00
C ASP A 47 -19.74 3.31 43.21
N ILE A 48 -19.06 2.87 44.26
CA ILE A 48 -19.65 2.49 45.55
C ILE A 48 -19.29 3.54 46.61
N GLU A 49 -19.81 3.41 47.83
CA GLU A 49 -19.65 4.44 48.86
C GLU A 49 -18.17 4.77 49.16
N ASP A 50 -17.93 6.00 49.62
CA ASP A 50 -16.60 6.53 49.97
C ASP A 50 -15.57 6.58 48.84
N GLY A 51 -16.04 6.67 47.59
CA GLY A 51 -15.16 6.76 46.42
C GLY A 51 -14.47 5.42 46.09
N ASN A 52 -15.01 4.32 46.61
CA ASN A 52 -14.56 2.97 46.29
C ASN A 52 -15.20 2.49 44.97
N PHE A 53 -14.67 1.43 44.38
CA PHE A 53 -15.10 0.89 43.09
C PHE A 53 -15.38 -0.60 43.16
N TYR A 54 -16.46 -1.02 42.49
CA TYR A 54 -16.75 -2.42 42.22
C TYR A 54 -16.71 -2.69 40.71
N VAL A 55 -15.86 -3.61 40.28
CA VAL A 55 -15.68 -3.98 38.87
C VAL A 55 -16.37 -5.32 38.64
N ASP A 56 -17.51 -5.29 37.95
CA ASP A 56 -18.22 -6.49 37.50
C ASP A 56 -17.71 -6.88 36.11
N THR A 57 -17.20 -8.11 35.99
CA THR A 57 -16.62 -8.61 34.73
C THR A 57 -17.59 -9.53 34.00
N PRO A 58 -17.50 -9.64 32.66
CA PRO A 58 -18.19 -10.71 31.93
C PRO A 58 -17.79 -12.09 32.46
N GLY A 59 -18.66 -13.08 32.29
CA GLY A 59 -18.38 -14.45 32.69
C GLY A 59 -17.34 -15.14 31.80
N PHE A 60 -16.40 -15.85 32.41
CA PHE A 60 -15.29 -16.54 31.72
C PHE A 60 -15.71 -17.74 30.84
N ASP A 61 -16.97 -18.20 30.93
CA ASP A 61 -17.53 -19.27 30.08
C ASP A 61 -18.41 -18.74 28.94
N ASP A 62 -18.79 -17.45 28.98
CA ASP A 62 -19.58 -16.79 27.92
C ASP A 62 -18.71 -16.34 26.74
N SER A 63 -17.38 -16.44 26.90
CA SER A 63 -16.48 -16.45 25.77
C SER A 63 -16.69 -17.75 25.02
N ASP A 64 -17.51 -17.68 23.96
CA ASP A 64 -17.37 -18.45 22.73
C ASP A 64 -15.90 -18.92 22.61
N GLU A 65 -15.60 -20.20 22.33
CA GLU A 65 -14.20 -20.70 22.32
C GLU A 65 -13.25 -19.87 21.42
N SER A 66 -13.81 -18.99 20.58
CA SER A 66 -13.16 -17.97 19.77
C SER A 66 -12.75 -16.66 20.47
N LYS A 67 -13.30 -16.32 21.66
CA LYS A 67 -12.94 -15.14 22.47
C LYS A 67 -11.86 -15.49 23.48
N ASN A 68 -10.66 -14.97 23.24
CA ASN A 68 -9.47 -15.23 24.03
C ASN A 68 -9.52 -14.47 25.37
N ASP A 69 -9.09 -15.09 26.49
CA ASP A 69 -9.03 -14.46 27.83
C ASP A 69 -8.23 -13.14 27.85
N ASP A 70 -7.33 -12.98 26.89
CA ASP A 70 -6.57 -11.75 26.64
C ASP A 70 -7.50 -10.56 26.32
N GLU A 71 -8.64 -10.78 25.64
CA GLU A 71 -9.59 -9.71 25.34
C GLU A 71 -10.30 -9.24 26.61
N THR A 72 -10.75 -10.17 27.47
CA THR A 72 -11.36 -9.82 28.77
C THR A 72 -10.36 -9.07 29.64
N THR A 73 -9.11 -9.53 29.69
CA THR A 73 -8.01 -8.86 30.40
C THR A 73 -7.84 -7.42 29.90
N ARG A 74 -7.78 -7.25 28.58
CA ARG A 74 -7.65 -5.94 27.92
C ARG A 74 -8.82 -5.01 28.25
N LEU A 75 -10.06 -5.53 28.24
CA LEU A 75 -11.25 -4.74 28.57
C LEU A 75 -11.23 -4.27 30.02
N ILE A 76 -10.82 -5.12 30.97
CA ILE A 76 -10.66 -4.72 32.38
C ILE A 76 -9.62 -3.62 32.52
N PHE A 77 -8.41 -3.84 31.98
CA PHE A 77 -7.34 -2.84 32.08
C PHE A 77 -7.71 -1.51 31.42
N ARG A 78 -8.45 -1.55 30.31
CA ARG A 78 -8.92 -0.35 29.65
C ARG A 78 -9.95 0.40 30.49
N ALA A 79 -10.91 -0.30 31.08
CA ALA A 79 -11.89 0.31 31.97
C ALA A 79 -11.23 0.95 33.20
N LEU A 80 -10.24 0.27 33.80
CA LEU A 80 -9.47 0.80 34.94
C LEU A 80 -8.68 2.06 34.54
N LEU A 81 -8.00 2.03 33.38
CA LEU A 81 -7.25 3.17 32.86
C LEU A 81 -8.18 4.37 32.59
N ASP A 82 -9.30 4.15 31.92
CA ASP A 82 -10.27 5.19 31.57
C ASP A 82 -10.88 5.84 32.83
N LYS A 83 -11.00 5.09 33.93
CA LYS A 83 -11.39 5.61 35.25
C LYS A 83 -10.26 6.18 36.10
N GLY A 84 -9.01 6.04 35.68
CA GLY A 84 -7.85 6.49 36.45
C GLY A 84 -7.57 5.65 37.70
N ILE A 85 -8.00 4.38 37.71
CA ILE A 85 -7.73 3.43 38.79
C ILE A 85 -6.40 2.73 38.49
N ASP A 86 -5.44 2.88 39.40
CA ASP A 86 -4.07 2.37 39.28
C ASP A 86 -3.74 1.23 40.26
N HIS A 87 -4.72 0.75 41.01
CA HIS A 87 -4.55 -0.34 41.96
C HIS A 87 -5.83 -1.15 42.18
N ILE A 88 -5.65 -2.42 42.52
CA ILE A 88 -6.72 -3.34 42.93
C ILE A 88 -6.52 -3.66 44.40
N THR A 89 -7.57 -3.49 45.20
CA THR A 89 -7.54 -3.82 46.62
C THR A 89 -7.88 -5.27 46.87
N THR A 90 -8.96 -5.77 46.24
CA THR A 90 -9.43 -7.14 46.46
C THR A 90 -9.85 -7.77 45.14
N ILE A 91 -9.53 -9.04 44.98
CA ILE A 91 -10.06 -9.91 43.93
C ILE A 91 -11.03 -10.89 44.57
N LEU A 92 -12.27 -10.90 44.09
CA LEU A 92 -13.28 -11.88 44.45
C LEU A 92 -13.36 -12.92 43.33
N TRP A 93 -12.84 -14.12 43.58
CA TRP A 93 -12.86 -15.21 42.62
C TRP A 93 -14.05 -16.14 42.89
N PHE A 94 -15.10 -16.01 42.08
CA PHE A 94 -16.35 -16.73 42.19
C PHE A 94 -16.31 -18.07 41.47
N VAL A 95 -16.52 -19.14 42.22
CA VAL A 95 -16.49 -20.52 41.76
C VAL A 95 -17.79 -21.25 42.09
N MET A 96 -18.15 -22.24 41.27
CA MET A 96 -19.28 -23.15 41.52
C MET A 96 -18.80 -24.56 41.84
N THR A 97 -19.65 -25.31 42.54
CA THR A 97 -19.45 -26.71 42.88
C THR A 97 -19.64 -27.62 41.67
N ASP A 98 -18.75 -27.53 40.68
CA ASP A 98 -18.62 -28.57 39.65
C ASP A 98 -17.28 -29.28 39.81
N ILE A 99 -17.34 -30.49 40.34
CA ILE A 99 -16.19 -31.38 40.60
C ILE A 99 -15.44 -31.81 39.32
N ARG A 100 -15.99 -31.56 38.13
CA ARG A 100 -15.33 -31.86 36.85
C ARG A 100 -14.57 -30.66 36.25
N ALA A 101 -14.56 -29.51 36.94
CA ALA A 101 -14.09 -28.23 36.38
C ALA A 101 -12.61 -27.87 36.68
N THR A 102 -11.74 -28.82 37.05
CA THR A 102 -10.34 -28.52 37.42
C THR A 102 -9.57 -27.72 36.36
N ALA A 103 -9.78 -28.03 35.07
CA ALA A 103 -9.17 -27.27 33.97
C ALA A 103 -9.67 -25.82 33.91
N SER A 104 -10.96 -25.59 34.19
CA SER A 104 -11.56 -24.26 34.27
C SER A 104 -10.97 -23.46 35.43
N PHE A 105 -10.82 -24.06 36.60
CA PHE A 105 -10.21 -23.37 37.75
C PHE A 105 -8.76 -22.97 37.48
N LYS A 106 -7.98 -23.81 36.79
CA LYS A 106 -6.61 -23.45 36.38
C LYS A 106 -6.60 -22.31 35.38
N ARG A 107 -7.56 -22.27 34.44
CA ARG A 107 -7.70 -21.16 33.46
C ARG A 107 -8.01 -19.85 34.18
N GLU A 108 -9.00 -19.85 35.07
CA GLU A 108 -9.37 -18.67 35.87
C GLU A 108 -8.22 -18.21 36.80
N ALA A 109 -7.49 -19.15 37.42
CA ALA A 109 -6.32 -18.82 38.23
C ALA A 109 -5.18 -18.18 37.42
N ARG A 110 -4.93 -18.65 36.17
CA ARG A 110 -3.95 -18.02 35.27
C ARG A 110 -4.38 -16.61 34.87
N PHE A 111 -5.69 -16.42 34.66
CA PHE A 111 -6.23 -15.10 34.40
C PHE A 111 -5.96 -14.16 35.58
N ILE A 112 -6.23 -14.59 36.83
CA ILE A 112 -5.94 -13.81 38.04
C ILE A 112 -4.46 -13.42 38.08
N GLU A 113 -3.54 -14.37 37.90
CA GLU A 113 -2.10 -14.10 37.81
C GLU A 113 -1.73 -13.09 36.71
N SER A 114 -2.44 -13.13 35.57
CA SER A 114 -2.18 -12.19 34.47
C SER A 114 -2.52 -10.74 34.82
N LEU A 115 -3.48 -10.50 35.73
CA LEU A 115 -3.82 -9.15 36.21
C LEU A 115 -2.66 -8.51 37.00
N ALA A 116 -1.84 -9.33 37.65
CA ALA A 116 -0.69 -8.92 38.44
C ALA A 116 0.65 -9.27 37.77
N ARG A 117 0.69 -9.41 36.44
CA ARG A 117 1.91 -9.82 35.72
C ARG A 117 3.12 -8.94 36.03
N ASP A 118 2.91 -7.63 36.14
CA ASP A 118 3.94 -6.61 36.42
C ASP A 118 3.91 -6.13 37.89
N HIS A 119 3.27 -6.88 38.79
CA HIS A 119 3.25 -6.62 40.22
C HIS A 119 4.28 -7.51 40.95
N ASP A 120 5.10 -6.91 41.81
CA ASP A 120 6.17 -7.63 42.52
C ASP A 120 5.68 -8.46 43.73
N GLY A 121 4.46 -8.21 44.20
CA GLY A 121 3.85 -8.91 45.32
C GLY A 121 3.06 -10.16 44.91
N ASN A 122 2.50 -10.83 45.91
CA ASN A 122 1.70 -12.03 45.72
C ASN A 122 0.21 -11.67 45.58
N ILE A 123 -0.35 -11.84 44.38
CA ILE A 123 -1.76 -11.47 44.11
C ILE A 123 -2.76 -12.22 45.01
N TRP A 124 -2.39 -13.43 45.45
CA TRP A 124 -3.23 -14.29 46.27
C TRP A 124 -3.42 -13.77 47.69
N ASP A 125 -2.56 -12.87 48.17
CA ASP A 125 -2.70 -12.21 49.48
C ASP A 125 -3.91 -11.26 49.52
N ASN A 126 -4.44 -10.88 48.34
CA ASN A 126 -5.58 -9.97 48.17
C ASN A 126 -6.77 -10.65 47.49
N THR A 127 -6.80 -11.98 47.48
CA THR A 127 -7.82 -12.77 46.79
C THR A 127 -8.73 -13.51 47.78
N ILE A 128 -10.04 -13.50 47.52
CA ILE A 128 -11.03 -14.31 48.23
C ILE A 128 -11.65 -15.30 47.25
N ILE A 129 -11.57 -16.60 47.57
CA ILE A 129 -12.28 -17.65 46.82
C ILE A 129 -13.72 -17.69 47.33
N VAL A 130 -14.66 -17.22 46.50
CA VAL A 130 -16.08 -17.17 46.82
C VAL A 130 -16.78 -18.37 46.17
N THR A 131 -17.28 -19.28 46.98
CA THR A 131 -18.03 -20.45 46.48
C THR A 131 -19.52 -20.21 46.62
N LYS A 132 -20.24 -20.17 45.48
CA LYS A 132 -21.71 -20.19 45.50
C LYS A 132 -22.17 -21.60 45.83
N GLY A 133 -22.73 -21.81 47.02
CA GLY A 133 -23.12 -23.13 47.49
C GLY A 133 -22.28 -23.61 48.69
N GLU A 134 -22.05 -24.91 48.72
CA GLU A 134 -21.27 -25.56 49.78
C GLU A 134 -19.77 -25.40 49.55
N LYS A 135 -19.00 -25.45 50.65
CA LYS A 135 -17.54 -25.33 50.59
C LYS A 135 -16.95 -26.49 49.77
N ILE A 136 -16.11 -26.15 48.80
CA ILE A 136 -15.34 -27.13 48.04
C ILE A 136 -14.02 -27.34 48.79
N GLU A 137 -13.79 -28.53 49.35
CA GLU A 137 -12.60 -28.78 50.17
C GLU A 137 -11.30 -28.77 49.35
N ASN A 138 -11.28 -29.22 48.08
CA ASN A 138 -10.03 -29.37 47.29
C ASN A 138 -10.20 -29.25 45.77
N GLY A 139 -10.48 -28.06 45.24
CA GLY A 139 -10.60 -27.83 43.79
C GLY A 139 -9.98 -26.50 43.34
N PRO A 140 -10.65 -25.37 43.61
CA PRO A 140 -10.17 -24.04 43.19
C PRO A 140 -8.85 -23.67 43.86
N ARG A 141 -8.71 -23.93 45.17
CA ARG A 141 -7.47 -23.63 45.91
C ARG A 141 -6.27 -24.43 45.40
N GLU A 142 -6.44 -25.72 45.09
CA GLU A 142 -5.36 -26.55 44.56
C GLU A 142 -4.97 -26.14 43.13
N ALA A 143 -5.96 -25.82 42.29
CA ALA A 143 -5.71 -25.27 40.96
C ALA A 143 -4.91 -23.95 41.04
N ALA A 144 -5.29 -23.06 41.95
CA ALA A 144 -4.58 -21.81 42.17
C ALA A 144 -3.18 -22.01 42.76
N LYS A 145 -2.99 -22.92 43.72
CA LYS A 145 -1.64 -23.25 44.24
C LYS A 145 -0.70 -23.71 43.14
N GLU A 146 -1.17 -24.60 42.26
CA GLU A 146 -0.37 -25.10 41.14
C GLU A 146 0.01 -23.96 40.18
N VAL A 147 -0.96 -23.12 39.80
CA VAL A 147 -0.73 -21.99 38.90
C VAL A 147 0.21 -20.95 39.54
N ALA A 148 -0.05 -20.54 40.78
CA ALA A 148 0.75 -19.58 41.53
C ALA A 148 2.21 -20.03 41.63
N LYS A 149 2.43 -21.31 41.95
CA LYS A 149 3.77 -21.90 42.02
C LYS A 149 4.47 -21.84 40.65
N ASN A 150 3.80 -22.24 39.59
CA ASN A 150 4.38 -22.24 38.25
C ASN A 150 4.74 -20.82 37.78
N GLU A 151 3.84 -19.85 37.95
CA GLU A 151 4.06 -18.45 37.60
C GLU A 151 5.20 -17.82 38.41
N TYR A 152 5.25 -18.08 39.73
CA TYR A 152 6.33 -17.61 40.58
C TYR A 152 7.71 -18.12 40.10
N LEU A 153 7.82 -19.44 39.87
CA LEU A 153 9.07 -20.07 39.44
C LEU A 153 9.52 -19.53 38.06
N MET A 154 8.58 -19.31 37.14
CA MET A 154 8.86 -18.70 35.83
C MET A 154 9.34 -17.25 35.97
N LYS A 155 8.62 -16.40 36.74
CA LYS A 155 8.96 -14.98 36.94
C LYS A 155 10.33 -14.80 37.59
N LYS A 156 10.65 -15.59 38.61
CA LYS A 156 11.89 -15.46 39.39
C LYS A 156 13.07 -16.25 38.82
N LYS A 157 12.88 -17.03 37.75
CA LYS A 157 13.90 -17.93 37.16
C LYS A 157 14.57 -18.81 38.23
N CYS A 158 13.78 -19.28 39.19
CA CYS A 158 14.26 -20.09 40.32
C CYS A 158 13.56 -21.44 40.34
N ASN A 159 14.15 -22.41 41.04
CA ASN A 159 13.60 -23.76 41.19
C ASN A 159 12.92 -23.99 42.55
N GLN A 160 12.90 -22.96 43.41
CA GLN A 160 12.38 -23.04 44.77
C GLN A 160 11.53 -21.81 45.09
N LEU A 161 10.53 -22.01 45.96
CA LEU A 161 9.71 -20.94 46.53
C LEU A 161 10.57 -20.02 47.43
N PRO A 162 10.12 -18.80 47.78
CA PRO A 162 10.88 -17.95 48.69
C PRO A 162 11.15 -18.67 50.01
N ASP A 163 12.36 -18.51 50.56
CA ASP A 163 12.71 -19.04 51.87
C ASP A 163 11.63 -18.60 52.89
N ASN A 164 11.04 -19.58 53.59
CA ASN A 164 9.95 -19.44 54.58
C ASN A 164 8.49 -19.44 54.07
N LYS A 165 8.18 -19.60 52.76
CA LYS A 165 6.79 -19.79 52.30
C LYS A 165 6.56 -21.18 51.68
N ASN A 166 5.79 -22.02 52.38
CA ASN A 166 5.36 -23.34 51.90
C ASN A 166 4.07 -23.30 51.06
N ASP A 167 3.24 -22.25 51.22
CA ASP A 167 1.97 -22.05 50.49
C ASP A 167 1.86 -20.58 50.05
N LEU A 168 1.78 -20.32 48.74
CA LEU A 168 1.54 -18.98 48.21
C LEU A 168 0.11 -18.49 48.45
N LEU A 169 -0.80 -19.37 48.87
CA LEU A 169 -2.20 -19.04 49.17
C LEU A 169 -2.48 -18.96 50.68
N GLU A 170 -1.45 -18.89 51.54
CA GLU A 170 -1.60 -18.85 53.00
C GLU A 170 -2.60 -17.76 53.46
N ASN A 171 -2.53 -16.58 52.86
CA ASN A 171 -3.40 -15.44 53.17
C ASN A 171 -4.70 -15.40 52.35
N THR A 172 -4.90 -16.33 51.41
CA THR A 172 -6.09 -16.38 50.58
C THR A 172 -7.30 -16.86 51.40
N SER A 173 -8.29 -15.97 51.52
CA SER A 173 -9.53 -16.26 52.23
C SER A 173 -10.47 -17.14 51.42
N ASN A 174 -11.33 -17.90 52.10
CA ASN A 174 -12.36 -18.72 51.47
C ASN A 174 -13.72 -18.32 52.06
N PHE A 175 -14.70 -18.09 51.19
CA PHE A 175 -16.06 -17.76 51.58
C PHE A 175 -17.06 -18.59 50.78
N ALA A 176 -17.60 -19.64 51.40
CA ALA A 176 -18.78 -20.32 50.86
C ALA A 176 -20.01 -19.52 51.25
N ILE A 177 -20.92 -19.27 50.31
CA ILE A 177 -22.15 -18.52 50.55
C ILE A 177 -23.34 -19.24 49.94
N ARG A 178 -24.38 -19.44 50.75
CA ARG A 178 -25.69 -19.93 50.31
C ARG A 178 -26.76 -18.91 50.67
N LEU A 179 -27.64 -18.62 49.70
CA LEU A 179 -28.83 -17.82 49.99
C LEU A 179 -29.90 -18.72 50.59
N PHE A 180 -30.52 -18.29 51.67
CA PHE A 180 -31.60 -19.01 52.35
C PHE A 180 -32.75 -19.32 51.37
N GLU A 181 -33.07 -18.34 50.53
CA GLU A 181 -34.10 -18.40 49.49
C GLU A 181 -33.77 -19.39 48.37
N SER A 182 -32.52 -19.85 48.27
CA SER A 182 -32.08 -20.86 47.29
C SER A 182 -32.07 -22.29 47.84
N LEU A 183 -32.43 -22.48 49.11
CA LEU A 183 -32.48 -23.80 49.74
C LEU A 183 -33.75 -24.57 49.38
N ASP A 184 -33.66 -25.89 49.30
CA ASP A 184 -34.82 -26.77 49.13
C ASP A 184 -35.80 -26.60 50.30
N SER A 185 -37.10 -26.73 50.00
CA SER A 185 -38.17 -26.61 51.01
C SER A 185 -38.07 -27.67 52.12
N THR A 186 -37.40 -28.80 51.85
CA THR A 186 -37.12 -29.89 52.79
C THR A 186 -35.81 -29.70 53.57
N SER A 187 -35.12 -28.58 53.36
CA SER A 187 -33.90 -28.29 54.11
C SER A 187 -34.22 -28.04 55.58
N ILE A 188 -33.43 -28.62 56.50
CA ILE A 188 -33.59 -28.42 57.95
C ILE A 188 -33.59 -26.95 58.36
N TYR A 189 -32.95 -26.08 57.56
CA TYR A 189 -32.88 -24.64 57.82
C TYR A 189 -34.21 -23.95 57.49
N VAL A 190 -34.89 -24.40 56.43
CA VAL A 190 -36.17 -23.86 55.96
C VAL A 190 -37.31 -24.39 56.82
N GLU A 191 -37.37 -25.70 57.05
CA GLU A 191 -38.42 -26.34 57.85
C GLU A 191 -38.50 -25.78 59.28
N ASN A 192 -37.35 -25.52 59.89
CA ASN A 192 -37.27 -24.98 61.25
C ASN A 192 -37.17 -23.44 61.29
N ASN A 193 -37.18 -22.76 60.14
CA ASN A 193 -37.11 -21.30 60.00
C ASN A 193 -36.06 -20.65 60.93
N PHE A 194 -34.81 -21.08 60.84
CA PHE A 194 -33.76 -20.62 61.73
C PHE A 194 -33.52 -19.10 61.64
N ALA A 195 -33.22 -18.48 62.78
CA ALA A 195 -32.82 -17.08 62.85
C ALA A 195 -31.48 -16.85 62.13
N SER A 196 -31.29 -15.64 61.59
CA SER A 196 -30.11 -15.30 60.77
C SER A 196 -28.79 -15.50 61.51
N ASP A 197 -28.73 -15.28 62.84
CA ASP A 197 -27.51 -15.52 63.63
C ASP A 197 -27.10 -17.00 63.68
N ILE A 198 -28.06 -17.92 63.57
CA ILE A 198 -27.79 -19.36 63.48
C ILE A 198 -27.40 -19.70 62.05
N LEU A 199 -28.16 -19.24 61.04
CA LEU A 199 -27.90 -19.48 59.62
C LEU A 199 -26.49 -19.04 59.21
N ASN A 200 -26.06 -17.85 59.64
CA ASN A 200 -24.77 -17.27 59.29
C ASN A 200 -23.58 -18.10 59.82
N LYS A 201 -23.75 -18.89 60.90
CA LYS A 201 -22.71 -19.83 61.39
C LYS A 201 -22.44 -20.95 60.38
N TYR A 202 -23.42 -21.27 59.55
CA TYR A 202 -23.33 -22.25 58.45
C TYR A 202 -23.11 -21.60 57.09
N ASN A 203 -22.79 -20.30 57.06
CA ASN A 203 -22.68 -19.46 55.86
C ASN A 203 -23.95 -19.45 54.97
N ILE A 204 -25.12 -19.54 55.61
CA ILE A 204 -26.41 -19.33 54.96
C ILE A 204 -26.86 -17.91 55.31
N PHE A 205 -27.20 -17.12 54.31
CA PHE A 205 -27.58 -15.72 54.46
C PHE A 205 -28.92 -15.47 53.76
N LYS A 206 -29.72 -14.55 54.28
CA LYS A 206 -30.96 -14.13 53.62
C LYS A 206 -30.67 -13.02 52.63
N GLU A 207 -31.30 -13.09 51.46
CA GLU A 207 -31.14 -12.10 50.39
C GLU A 207 -31.53 -10.69 50.83
N ASN A 208 -32.52 -10.57 51.71
CA ASN A 208 -33.00 -9.29 52.26
C ASN A 208 -32.14 -8.72 53.40
N GLU A 209 -31.03 -9.37 53.77
CA GLU A 209 -30.10 -8.92 54.82
C GLU A 209 -28.67 -8.72 54.26
N PRO A 210 -28.48 -7.87 53.24
CA PRO A 210 -27.19 -7.72 52.54
C PRO A 210 -26.06 -7.24 53.48
N ASP A 211 -26.36 -6.44 54.50
CA ASP A 211 -25.38 -5.92 55.46
C ASP A 211 -24.64 -7.03 56.22
N ARG A 212 -25.31 -8.17 56.45
CA ARG A 212 -24.68 -9.34 57.10
C ARG A 212 -23.68 -10.03 56.17
N ILE A 213 -23.96 -10.03 54.88
CA ILE A 213 -23.05 -10.56 53.85
C ILE A 213 -21.87 -9.59 53.70
N LEU A 214 -22.13 -8.28 53.64
CA LEU A 214 -21.12 -7.23 53.58
C LEU A 214 -20.16 -7.30 54.77
N SER A 215 -20.68 -7.38 55.99
CA SER A 215 -19.89 -7.52 57.22
C SER A 215 -18.93 -8.71 57.15
N LYS A 216 -19.36 -9.82 56.54
CA LYS A 216 -18.51 -10.99 56.36
C LYS A 216 -17.37 -10.71 55.39
N TYR A 217 -17.63 -10.04 54.27
CA TYR A 217 -16.59 -9.63 53.33
C TYR A 217 -15.61 -8.65 53.96
N GLU A 218 -16.07 -7.64 54.69
CA GLU A 218 -15.21 -6.65 55.37
C GLU A 218 -14.21 -7.33 56.32
N VAL A 219 -14.65 -8.33 57.08
CA VAL A 219 -13.77 -9.12 57.95
C VAL A 219 -12.69 -9.86 57.15
N LEU A 220 -13.05 -10.45 56.01
CA LEU A 220 -12.11 -11.19 55.16
C LEU A 220 -11.13 -10.26 54.42
N MET A 221 -11.56 -9.04 54.09
CA MET A 221 -10.77 -8.05 53.35
C MET A 221 -9.92 -7.15 54.26
N LYS A 222 -10.02 -7.27 55.58
CA LYS A 222 -9.45 -6.33 56.57
C LYS A 222 -7.98 -5.95 56.31
N GLU A 223 -7.17 -6.90 55.85
CA GLU A 223 -5.73 -6.72 55.62
C GLU A 223 -5.40 -6.32 54.17
N HIS A 224 -6.33 -6.49 53.22
CA HIS A 224 -6.10 -6.25 51.80
C HIS A 224 -5.69 -4.80 51.47
N PRO A 225 -6.29 -3.75 52.08
CA PRO A 225 -5.88 -2.36 51.81
C PRO A 225 -4.43 -2.04 52.17
N LYS A 226 -3.75 -2.86 52.99
CA LYS A 226 -2.33 -2.67 53.35
C LYS A 226 -1.39 -3.09 52.23
N HIS A 227 -1.86 -3.94 51.31
CA HIS A 227 -1.05 -4.54 50.24
C HIS A 227 -1.77 -4.43 48.89
N PRO A 228 -2.13 -3.22 48.41
CA PRO A 228 -2.85 -3.09 47.15
C PRO A 228 -2.00 -3.58 45.96
N ILE A 229 -2.64 -4.27 45.03
CA ILE A 229 -2.04 -4.74 43.79
C ILE A 229 -1.92 -3.54 42.84
N LYS A 230 -0.73 -2.98 42.72
CA LYS A 230 -0.46 -1.85 41.81
C LYS A 230 -0.54 -2.29 40.35
N ILE A 231 -1.28 -1.54 39.55
CA ILE A 231 -1.36 -1.66 38.10
C ILE A 231 -0.42 -0.63 37.47
N ASN A 232 0.76 -1.09 37.11
CA ASN A 232 1.73 -0.24 36.41
C ASN A 232 1.51 -0.33 34.91
N PHE A 233 0.90 0.68 34.29
CA PHE A 233 0.81 0.76 32.83
C PHE A 233 2.15 1.23 32.26
N ARG A 234 2.80 0.39 31.44
CA ARG A 234 4.06 0.75 30.77
C ARG A 234 3.79 0.97 29.29
N LYS A 235 4.42 1.97 28.69
CA LYS A 235 4.42 2.10 27.23
C LYS A 235 5.51 1.21 26.66
N ALA A 236 5.13 0.28 25.79
CA ALA A 236 6.06 -0.53 25.03
C ALA A 236 5.80 -0.32 23.54
N LYS A 237 6.88 -0.19 22.77
CA LYS A 237 6.79 -0.09 21.31
C LYS A 237 6.73 -1.48 20.70
N CYS A 238 5.77 -1.72 19.82
CA CYS A 238 5.74 -2.95 19.03
C CYS A 238 6.90 -2.95 18.02
N LEU A 239 7.55 -4.11 17.85
CA LEU A 239 8.61 -4.33 16.88
C LEU A 239 8.08 -4.55 15.46
N LYS A 240 6.79 -4.87 15.32
CA LYS A 240 6.13 -5.19 14.04
C LYS A 240 5.27 -4.06 13.50
N CYS A 241 4.86 -3.11 14.35
CA CYS A 241 3.99 -1.99 14.01
C CYS A 241 4.42 -0.73 14.78
N PRO A 242 3.99 0.49 14.39
CA PRO A 242 4.31 1.71 15.11
C PRO A 242 3.45 1.91 16.37
N GLU A 243 2.61 0.93 16.76
CA GLU A 243 1.83 0.99 18.01
C GLU A 243 2.77 1.10 19.21
N GLU A 244 2.48 2.05 20.09
CA GLU A 244 3.17 2.27 21.36
C GLU A 244 2.15 2.41 22.49
N THR A 245 1.95 1.32 23.23
CA THR A 245 0.93 1.21 24.27
C THR A 245 1.33 0.16 25.30
N ASP A 246 0.54 -0.02 26.36
CA ASP A 246 0.74 -1.16 27.26
C ASP A 246 0.40 -2.46 26.52
N PRO A 247 1.29 -3.49 26.55
CA PRO A 247 1.01 -4.75 25.89
C PRO A 247 -0.34 -5.38 26.24
N ARG A 248 -0.86 -5.13 27.45
CA ARG A 248 -2.17 -5.63 27.92
C ARG A 248 -3.35 -4.82 27.38
N LEU A 249 -3.11 -3.58 26.92
CA LEU A 249 -4.11 -2.70 26.32
C LEU A 249 -4.17 -2.80 24.80
N ALA A 250 -3.10 -3.32 24.18
CA ALA A 250 -2.99 -3.51 22.76
C ALA A 250 -4.14 -4.38 22.22
N ILE A 251 -4.68 -4.02 21.06
CA ILE A 251 -5.56 -4.92 20.33
C ILE A 251 -4.77 -6.18 19.92
N PRO A 252 -5.40 -7.36 19.81
CA PRO A 252 -4.66 -8.61 19.56
C PRO A 252 -3.86 -8.64 18.26
N GLU A 253 -4.21 -7.80 17.28
CA GLU A 253 -3.69 -7.87 15.91
C GLU A 253 -3.02 -6.55 15.50
N CYS A 254 -1.84 -6.65 14.90
CA CYS A 254 -1.18 -5.50 14.28
C CYS A 254 -1.92 -5.06 12.99
N HIS A 255 -2.46 -3.84 12.98
CA HIS A 255 -2.97 -3.07 11.83
C HIS A 255 -4.30 -3.46 11.20
N LEU A 256 -5.19 -2.46 11.05
CA LEU A 256 -6.49 -2.60 10.39
C LEU A 256 -6.62 -1.76 9.10
N GLU A 257 -5.72 -0.81 8.82
CA GLU A 257 -5.91 0.20 7.76
C GLU A 257 -5.05 -0.03 6.51
N GLY A 258 -5.72 -0.20 5.36
CA GLY A 258 -5.11 -0.25 4.03
C GLY A 258 -4.95 1.15 3.43
N GLU A 259 -3.86 1.37 2.68
CA GLU A 259 -3.69 2.50 1.77
C GLU A 259 -3.74 2.02 0.33
N SER A 260 -4.34 2.83 -0.56
CA SER A 260 -4.34 2.55 -1.99
C SER A 260 -3.01 2.99 -2.62
N PHE A 261 -2.42 2.16 -3.48
CA PHE A 261 -1.18 2.44 -4.20
C PHE A 261 -1.20 1.86 -5.62
N HIS A 262 -0.28 2.32 -6.47
CA HIS A 262 -0.04 1.78 -7.82
C HIS A 262 1.22 0.90 -7.79
N PRO A 263 1.13 -0.42 -8.04
CA PRO A 263 2.19 -1.39 -7.75
C PRO A 263 3.30 -1.41 -8.80
N VAL A 264 2.93 -1.25 -10.07
CA VAL A 264 3.85 -1.27 -11.19
C VAL A 264 3.49 -0.10 -12.07
N THR A 265 4.45 0.81 -12.20
CA THR A 265 4.31 1.96 -13.06
C THR A 265 5.11 1.76 -14.33
N ILE A 266 4.55 2.22 -15.44
CA ILE A 266 5.26 2.32 -16.71
C ILE A 266 5.28 3.77 -17.14
N GLU A 267 6.37 4.13 -17.81
CA GLU A 267 6.48 5.41 -18.46
C GLU A 267 5.91 5.27 -19.87
N ILE A 268 4.88 6.04 -20.18
CA ILE A 268 4.27 6.12 -21.51
C ILE A 268 4.08 7.58 -21.92
N HIS A 269 3.92 7.80 -23.22
CA HIS A 269 3.27 9.01 -23.69
C HIS A 269 1.76 8.77 -23.69
N LEU A 270 1.02 9.67 -23.08
CA LEU A 270 -0.43 9.61 -23.09
C LEU A 270 -0.94 9.95 -24.50
N TYR A 271 -1.95 9.22 -24.97
CA TYR A 271 -2.69 9.44 -26.23
C TYR A 271 -1.97 9.02 -27.53
N LYS A 272 -2.71 9.14 -28.63
CA LYS A 272 -2.29 8.66 -29.95
C LYS A 272 -1.27 9.60 -30.57
N THR A 273 -0.39 9.03 -31.39
CA THR A 273 0.48 9.81 -32.25
C THR A 273 -0.33 10.48 -33.35
N ILE A 274 -0.18 11.78 -33.51
CA ILE A 274 -0.68 12.56 -34.63
C ILE A 274 0.45 12.82 -35.62
N ARG A 275 0.09 13.12 -36.87
CA ARG A 275 1.05 13.46 -37.92
C ARG A 275 1.24 14.97 -37.99
N GLU A 276 2.47 15.43 -37.82
CA GLU A 276 2.86 16.84 -37.94
C GLU A 276 4.14 17.00 -38.77
N HIS A 277 4.34 18.17 -39.37
CA HIS A 277 5.61 18.53 -40.02
C HIS A 277 6.44 19.38 -39.06
N SER A 278 7.49 18.81 -38.48
CA SER A 278 8.34 19.53 -37.51
C SER A 278 9.22 20.63 -38.11
N ASN A 279 9.34 20.68 -39.44
CA ASN A 279 10.18 21.65 -40.16
C ASN A 279 9.34 22.55 -41.05
N ASN A 280 9.70 23.82 -41.09
CA ASN A 280 9.06 24.81 -41.94
C ASN A 280 9.21 24.51 -43.44
N LEU A 281 8.25 24.99 -44.22
CA LEU A 281 8.23 24.89 -45.68
C LEU A 281 9.48 25.52 -46.32
N GLU A 282 10.15 24.76 -47.18
CA GLU A 282 11.27 25.24 -48.00
C GLU A 282 10.87 25.38 -49.47
N LYS A 283 11.61 26.20 -50.20
CA LYS A 283 11.39 26.44 -51.62
C LYS A 283 12.26 25.52 -52.49
N TYR A 284 11.70 24.88 -53.51
CA TYR A 284 12.41 23.99 -54.46
C TYR A 284 11.89 24.12 -55.90
N HIS A 285 12.67 23.62 -56.88
CA HIS A 285 12.28 23.50 -58.29
C HIS A 285 11.95 22.04 -58.61
N SER A 286 10.78 21.78 -59.21
CA SER A 286 10.32 20.41 -59.53
C SER A 286 10.53 20.00 -60.98
N GLY A 287 10.79 20.95 -61.89
CA GLY A 287 11.04 20.68 -63.30
C GLY A 287 12.43 20.11 -63.56
N SER A 288 12.59 19.36 -64.66
CA SER A 288 13.90 18.89 -65.11
C SER A 288 14.76 20.05 -65.59
N ILE A 289 16.08 19.84 -65.62
CA ILE A 289 16.98 20.78 -66.26
C ILE A 289 16.96 20.47 -67.75
N GLN A 290 16.62 21.47 -68.57
CA GLN A 290 16.71 21.36 -70.01
C GLN A 290 17.88 22.17 -70.54
N ASN A 291 18.51 21.62 -71.58
CA ASN A 291 19.54 22.31 -72.33
C ASN A 291 18.87 23.28 -73.30
N TYR A 292 19.36 24.51 -73.35
CA TYR A 292 18.90 25.52 -74.30
C TYR A 292 20.10 26.32 -74.83
N HIS A 293 19.93 26.99 -75.97
CA HIS A 293 20.89 27.98 -76.44
C HIS A 293 20.33 29.36 -76.14
N PRO A 294 21.08 30.24 -75.45
CA PRO A 294 20.66 31.61 -75.23
C PRO A 294 20.77 32.43 -76.52
N ASP A 295 21.69 32.05 -77.42
CA ASP A 295 22.03 32.79 -78.63
C ASP A 295 21.46 32.13 -79.91
N PRO A 296 21.19 32.91 -80.97
CA PRO A 296 20.64 32.42 -82.23
C PRO A 296 21.67 31.69 -83.11
N HIS A 297 21.17 31.11 -84.20
CA HIS A 297 21.97 30.36 -85.18
C HIS A 297 22.79 31.24 -86.14
N GLU A 298 23.96 30.73 -86.57
CA GLU A 298 24.82 31.25 -87.64
C GLU A 298 25.17 30.14 -88.67
N PHE A 299 25.65 30.49 -89.87
CA PHE A 299 25.99 29.54 -90.94
C PHE A 299 27.51 29.46 -91.18
N MET A 300 28.07 28.25 -91.20
CA MET A 300 29.50 28.01 -91.42
C MET A 300 29.79 26.84 -92.39
N HIS A 301 30.92 26.88 -93.09
CA HIS A 301 31.42 25.76 -93.91
C HIS A 301 32.21 24.78 -93.06
N THR A 302 31.96 23.48 -93.20
CA THR A 302 32.62 22.42 -92.43
C THR A 302 33.68 21.63 -93.21
N GLY A 303 33.81 21.88 -94.52
CA GLY A 303 34.75 21.21 -95.42
C GLY A 303 36.03 22.02 -95.65
N LYS A 304 37.00 21.45 -96.38
CA LYS A 304 38.24 22.14 -96.77
C LYS A 304 38.08 22.79 -98.15
N PRO A 305 38.76 23.92 -98.44
CA PRO A 305 38.88 24.45 -99.80
C PRO A 305 39.58 23.44 -100.71
N ASN A 306 39.10 23.24 -101.94
CA ASN A 306 39.73 22.36 -102.93
C ASN A 306 39.99 23.11 -104.25
N ASP A 307 41.27 23.26 -104.61
CA ASP A 307 41.78 23.85 -105.84
C ASP A 307 42.52 22.76 -106.65
N THR A 308 41.95 22.26 -107.74
CA THR A 308 42.45 21.05 -108.44
C THR A 308 43.52 21.30 -109.52
N MET A 309 44.52 20.39 -109.55
CA MET A 309 45.31 19.84 -110.69
C MET A 309 46.09 20.78 -111.66
N ILE A 310 47.43 20.70 -111.60
CA ILE A 310 48.35 20.93 -112.73
C ILE A 310 48.71 19.55 -113.33
N ILE A 311 48.46 19.35 -114.63
CA ILE A 311 48.77 18.12 -115.37
C ILE A 311 50.26 18.14 -115.75
N ASP A 312 51.10 17.39 -115.03
CA ASP A 312 52.47 17.07 -115.45
C ASP A 312 52.49 15.84 -116.36
N LYS A 313 52.63 16.05 -117.68
CA LYS A 313 53.16 15.04 -118.61
C LYS A 313 54.35 15.67 -119.36
N PRO A 314 55.60 15.24 -119.11
CA PRO A 314 56.77 15.69 -119.85
C PRO A 314 57.09 14.72 -121.01
N PHE A 315 57.65 15.25 -122.12
CA PHE A 315 57.97 14.59 -123.39
C PHE A 315 56.73 14.34 -124.26
N GLU A 316 56.54 14.98 -125.41
CA GLU A 316 57.43 14.94 -126.58
C GLU A 316 57.49 16.30 -127.30
N ASN A 317 58.65 16.96 -127.23
CA ASN A 317 59.00 18.11 -128.07
C ASN A 317 59.99 17.65 -129.13
N PHE A 318 59.49 17.30 -130.31
CA PHE A 318 60.08 17.50 -131.65
C PHE A 318 59.11 16.80 -132.61
N VAL A 319 58.15 17.49 -133.21
CA VAL A 319 58.32 18.15 -134.51
C VAL A 319 57.28 19.28 -134.64
N ARG A 320 57.79 20.44 -135.08
CA ARG A 320 57.05 21.64 -135.47
C ARG A 320 55.99 21.34 -136.54
N GLY A 321 54.80 21.93 -136.39
CA GLY A 321 53.83 22.07 -137.48
C GLY A 321 52.48 22.64 -137.06
N VAL A 322 52.42 23.97 -136.86
CA VAL A 322 51.29 24.89 -137.16
C VAL A 322 49.85 24.44 -136.77
N THR A 323 49.22 25.10 -135.79
CA THR A 323 47.95 25.87 -135.94
C THR A 323 47.37 26.39 -134.59
N PHE A 324 47.10 27.70 -134.59
CA PHE A 324 46.09 28.53 -133.88
C PHE A 324 45.39 28.11 -132.56
N ALA A 325 45.62 28.96 -131.54
CA ALA A 325 44.65 29.64 -130.64
C ALA A 325 43.52 28.87 -129.92
N ILE A 326 43.63 28.70 -128.59
CA ILE A 326 42.50 28.75 -127.62
C ILE A 326 43.00 29.31 -126.27
N ILE A 327 42.28 30.30 -125.70
CA ILE A 327 42.39 30.78 -124.31
C ILE A 327 41.72 29.74 -123.39
N ASN A 328 42.43 29.21 -122.39
CA ASN A 328 41.89 28.24 -121.43
C ASN A 328 41.21 28.97 -120.25
N PRO A 329 39.92 28.73 -119.91
CA PRO A 329 39.28 29.34 -118.74
C PRO A 329 39.76 28.68 -117.43
N MET A 330 40.20 29.50 -116.47
CA MET A 330 40.47 29.05 -115.09
C MET A 330 39.17 28.63 -114.40
N ILE A 331 39.14 27.42 -113.83
CA ILE A 331 38.00 26.91 -113.05
C ILE A 331 38.15 27.41 -111.58
N PRO A 332 37.15 28.06 -110.97
CA PRO A 332 37.20 28.53 -109.58
C PRO A 332 37.18 27.39 -108.55
N GLY A 333 37.91 27.57 -107.44
CA GLY A 333 37.93 26.66 -106.29
C GLY A 333 36.60 26.52 -105.56
N HIS A 334 36.42 25.40 -104.86
CA HIS A 334 35.14 25.03 -104.22
C HIS A 334 35.34 24.41 -102.83
N TRP A 335 34.34 24.56 -101.96
CA TRP A 335 34.33 23.95 -100.62
C TRP A 335 33.96 22.47 -100.70
N SER A 336 34.79 21.60 -100.11
CA SER A 336 34.55 20.16 -100.12
C SER A 336 33.27 19.72 -99.38
N CYS A 337 32.68 20.55 -98.50
CA CYS A 337 31.44 20.18 -97.80
C CYS A 337 30.20 20.22 -98.69
N CYS A 338 30.16 21.11 -99.69
CA CYS A 338 28.93 21.40 -100.42
C CYS A 338 29.14 21.74 -101.89
N GLY A 339 30.39 21.81 -102.35
CA GLY A 339 30.75 22.14 -103.73
C GLY A 339 30.51 23.60 -104.12
N LYS A 340 30.08 24.47 -103.19
CA LYS A 340 29.90 25.90 -103.47
C LYS A 340 31.25 26.61 -103.59
N GLU A 341 31.27 27.71 -104.33
CA GLU A 341 32.45 28.58 -104.49
C GLU A 341 32.95 29.12 -103.13
N LEU A 342 34.25 29.41 -103.05
CA LEU A 342 34.91 29.77 -101.79
C LEU A 342 34.31 31.00 -101.08
N ASN A 343 33.67 31.91 -101.82
CA ASN A 343 33.10 33.16 -101.30
C ASN A 343 31.62 33.06 -100.86
N THR A 344 31.06 31.86 -100.79
CA THR A 344 29.65 31.68 -100.40
C THR A 344 29.45 31.56 -98.88
N PRO A 345 28.30 31.97 -98.32
CA PRO A 345 27.96 31.74 -96.90
C PRO A 345 27.95 30.24 -96.55
N GLY A 346 28.21 29.96 -95.28
CA GLY A 346 28.41 28.62 -94.77
C GLY A 346 27.35 27.58 -95.15
N CYS A 347 27.79 26.35 -95.38
CA CYS A 347 26.93 25.23 -95.80
C CYS A 347 26.11 24.58 -94.65
N LYS A 348 26.40 24.89 -93.38
CA LYS A 348 25.77 24.26 -92.20
C LYS A 348 25.36 25.29 -91.14
N GLN A 349 24.15 25.14 -90.58
CA GLN A 349 23.64 25.99 -89.50
C GLN A 349 24.13 25.49 -88.13
N VAL A 350 24.66 26.37 -87.29
CA VAL A 350 25.14 26.08 -85.92
C VAL A 350 24.71 27.19 -84.96
N TYR A 351 24.71 26.96 -83.65
CA TYR A 351 24.41 28.01 -82.66
C TYR A 351 25.64 28.87 -82.35
N SER A 352 25.48 30.19 -82.30
CA SER A 352 26.58 31.13 -82.09
C SER A 352 27.33 30.90 -80.77
N CYS A 353 26.62 30.49 -79.70
CA CYS A 353 27.23 30.27 -78.38
C CYS A 353 28.26 29.13 -78.34
N CYS A 354 28.14 28.11 -79.19
CA CYS A 354 28.97 26.90 -79.08
C CYS A 354 29.45 26.33 -80.41
N LYS A 355 29.06 26.93 -81.54
CA LYS A 355 29.34 26.51 -82.92
C LYS A 355 29.01 25.04 -83.20
N LYS A 356 28.02 24.51 -82.49
CA LYS A 356 27.45 23.17 -82.69
C LYS A 356 26.02 23.31 -83.18
N ASP A 357 25.56 22.33 -83.94
CA ASP A 357 24.20 22.25 -84.47
C ASP A 357 23.23 21.58 -83.51
N ASN A 358 23.72 20.81 -82.51
CA ASN A 358 22.89 20.06 -81.59
C ASN A 358 23.35 20.17 -80.11
N ASP A 359 22.35 20.04 -79.24
CA ASP A 359 22.32 20.13 -77.78
C ASP A 359 22.69 21.50 -77.16
N GLY A 360 21.71 22.10 -76.48
CA GLY A 360 21.79 23.40 -75.79
C GLY A 360 23.08 23.62 -74.99
N CYS A 361 23.70 24.79 -75.16
CA CYS A 361 24.95 25.15 -74.48
C CYS A 361 24.75 25.61 -73.01
N CYS A 362 23.51 25.95 -72.62
CA CYS A 362 23.14 26.40 -71.27
C CYS A 362 22.01 25.55 -70.67
N LYS A 363 21.78 25.69 -69.37
CA LYS A 363 20.84 24.86 -68.60
C LYS A 363 19.86 25.71 -67.81
N LYS A 364 18.56 25.38 -67.84
CA LYS A 364 17.51 26.00 -67.01
C LYS A 364 16.51 24.98 -66.49
N TYR A 365 15.84 25.29 -65.36
CA TYR A 365 14.77 24.45 -64.83
C TYR A 365 13.47 24.67 -65.63
N VAL A 366 12.87 23.61 -66.16
CA VAL A 366 11.62 23.67 -66.95
C VAL A 366 10.46 24.29 -66.16
N CYS A 367 10.44 24.16 -64.83
CA CYS A 367 9.38 24.72 -63.99
C CYS A 367 9.46 26.24 -63.78
N CYS A 368 10.42 26.92 -64.40
CA CYS A 368 10.62 28.37 -64.34
C CYS A 368 11.05 28.89 -65.70
N ASP A 369 10.20 29.68 -66.35
CA ASP A 369 10.47 30.09 -67.74
C ASP A 369 11.70 31.00 -67.90
N ASP A 370 12.02 31.83 -66.89
CA ASP A 370 13.00 32.95 -67.01
C ASP A 370 14.03 33.06 -65.88
N ARG A 371 14.47 31.96 -65.25
CA ARG A 371 15.47 32.06 -64.17
C ARG A 371 16.67 31.15 -64.37
N ASP A 372 17.85 31.74 -64.20
CA ASP A 372 19.12 31.02 -64.10
C ASP A 372 19.07 29.97 -62.97
N LEU A 373 19.95 28.96 -63.09
CA LEU A 373 20.10 27.85 -62.13
C LEU A 373 20.29 28.30 -60.67
N ASN A 374 20.65 29.56 -60.43
CA ASN A 374 20.93 30.12 -59.11
C ASN A 374 19.71 30.74 -58.40
N SER A 375 18.50 30.66 -58.96
CA SER A 375 17.30 31.21 -58.31
C SER A 375 16.71 30.29 -57.23
N GLY A 376 16.25 30.87 -56.12
CA GLY A 376 15.52 30.14 -55.08
C GLY A 376 14.23 29.49 -55.63
N GLY A 377 13.92 28.27 -55.20
CA GLY A 377 12.88 27.40 -55.77
C GLY A 377 11.49 28.02 -55.99
N CYS A 378 10.75 27.56 -57.00
CA CYS A 378 9.41 28.07 -57.34
C CYS A 378 8.24 27.43 -56.58
N GLN A 379 8.42 26.26 -55.97
CA GLN A 379 7.39 25.55 -55.22
C GLN A 379 7.78 25.40 -53.75
N LYS A 380 6.79 25.20 -52.86
CA LYS A 380 7.04 24.94 -51.44
C LYS A 380 6.81 23.47 -51.11
N ARG A 381 7.73 22.89 -50.34
CA ARG A 381 7.61 21.55 -49.79
C ARG A 381 8.05 21.51 -48.33
N TYR A 382 7.53 20.58 -47.56
CA TYR A 382 8.04 20.36 -46.21
C TYR A 382 9.43 19.74 -46.28
N ARG A 383 10.43 20.41 -45.70
CA ARG A 383 11.81 19.94 -45.70
C ARG A 383 11.96 18.52 -45.13
N CYS A 384 11.06 18.11 -44.24
CA CYS A 384 11.14 16.80 -43.60
C CYS A 384 10.84 15.62 -44.55
N CYS A 385 9.96 15.76 -45.54
CA CYS A 385 9.53 14.66 -46.39
C CYS A 385 9.45 15.00 -47.88
N ASN A 386 9.78 16.24 -48.24
CA ASN A 386 9.59 16.80 -49.57
C ASN A 386 8.13 16.79 -50.07
N GLY A 387 7.17 16.53 -49.18
CA GLY A 387 5.73 16.59 -49.47
C GLY A 387 5.29 18.02 -49.75
N SER A 388 4.24 18.17 -50.55
CA SER A 388 3.66 19.48 -50.86
C SER A 388 3.18 20.21 -49.60
N SER A 389 2.93 21.51 -49.70
CA SER A 389 2.35 22.30 -48.61
C SER A 389 0.99 21.81 -48.12
N THR A 390 0.32 20.96 -48.89
CA THR A 390 -0.98 20.35 -48.58
C THR A 390 -0.86 18.92 -48.05
N SER A 391 0.34 18.36 -47.98
CA SER A 391 0.56 17.00 -47.47
C SER A 391 0.26 16.89 -45.98
N GLU A 392 -0.38 15.79 -45.57
CA GLU A 392 -0.53 15.43 -44.16
C GLU A 392 0.86 15.23 -43.51
N GLY A 393 0.97 15.51 -42.21
CA GLY A 393 2.24 15.55 -41.47
C GLY A 393 3.18 14.36 -41.74
N CYS A 394 4.47 14.64 -41.85
CA CYS A 394 5.51 13.63 -42.14
C CYS A 394 6.04 12.90 -40.91
N GLN A 395 5.89 13.48 -39.72
CA GLN A 395 6.43 12.96 -38.47
C GLN A 395 5.30 12.64 -37.52
N TYR A 396 5.45 11.55 -36.79
CA TYR A 396 4.54 11.20 -35.71
C TYR A 396 5.00 11.88 -34.43
N ILE A 397 4.11 12.62 -33.79
CA ILE A 397 4.32 13.19 -32.46
C ILE A 397 3.16 12.80 -31.55
N TYR A 398 3.38 12.75 -30.25
CA TYR A 398 2.29 12.52 -29.29
C TYR A 398 1.51 13.82 -29.06
N ASP A 399 0.19 13.77 -29.23
CA ASP A 399 -0.66 14.97 -29.26
C ASP A 399 -0.51 15.86 -28.01
N VAL A 400 -0.47 15.25 -26.82
CA VAL A 400 -0.49 16.02 -25.57
C VAL A 400 0.89 16.50 -25.14
N CYS A 401 1.91 15.63 -25.19
CA CYS A 401 3.26 15.97 -24.73
C CYS A 401 4.16 16.55 -25.83
N LYS A 402 3.74 16.50 -27.10
CA LYS A 402 4.48 16.98 -28.28
C LYS A 402 5.87 16.35 -28.50
N HIS A 403 6.20 15.28 -27.75
CA HIS A 403 7.39 14.48 -27.99
C HIS A 403 7.28 13.70 -29.30
N LYS A 404 8.40 13.50 -29.99
CA LYS A 404 8.46 12.72 -31.23
C LYS A 404 8.20 11.24 -30.95
N ALA A 405 7.59 10.55 -31.91
CA ALA A 405 7.46 9.10 -31.84
C ALA A 405 8.86 8.46 -31.74
N GLY A 406 9.10 7.76 -30.65
CA GLY A 406 10.40 7.17 -30.30
C GLY A 406 11.20 7.92 -29.23
N GLU A 407 10.76 9.11 -28.78
CA GLU A 407 11.37 9.80 -27.64
C GLU A 407 10.96 9.18 -26.29
N ASN A 408 11.74 9.48 -25.24
CA ASN A 408 11.50 8.97 -23.89
C ASN A 408 10.11 9.35 -23.38
N PRO A 409 9.41 8.46 -22.69
CA PRO A 409 8.03 8.71 -22.27
C PRO A 409 7.89 9.86 -21.25
N CYS A 410 6.74 10.53 -21.25
CA CYS A 410 6.51 11.75 -20.46
C CYS A 410 5.59 11.59 -19.24
N SER A 411 5.04 10.41 -19.00
CA SER A 411 4.05 10.20 -17.95
C SER A 411 4.13 8.82 -17.35
N THR A 412 4.01 8.75 -16.03
CA THR A 412 4.05 7.51 -15.26
C THR A 412 2.63 7.06 -14.94
N VAL A 413 2.24 5.88 -15.42
CA VAL A 413 0.89 5.31 -15.20
C VAL A 413 0.96 3.92 -14.56
N CYS A 414 -0.03 3.54 -13.75
CA CYS A 414 -0.18 2.16 -13.27
C CYS A 414 -0.43 1.24 -14.47
N LYS A 415 0.48 0.29 -14.71
CA LYS A 415 0.34 -0.73 -15.78
C LYS A 415 -0.95 -1.54 -15.67
N GLU A 416 -1.50 -1.64 -14.45
CA GLU A 416 -2.67 -2.47 -14.17
C GLU A 416 -4.00 -1.74 -14.34
N CYS A 417 -4.06 -0.42 -14.09
CA CYS A 417 -5.32 0.35 -14.20
C CYS A 417 -5.27 1.50 -15.21
N ASN A 418 -4.12 1.76 -15.84
CA ASN A 418 -3.86 2.87 -16.75
C ASN A 418 -4.16 4.26 -16.18
N GLN A 419 -4.22 4.39 -14.85
CA GLN A 419 -4.35 5.68 -14.19
C GLN A 419 -2.98 6.26 -13.85
N THR A 420 -2.92 7.58 -13.88
CA THR A 420 -1.78 8.38 -13.44
C THR A 420 -1.61 8.31 -11.92
N LEU A 421 -0.40 8.56 -11.42
CA LEU A 421 -0.04 8.40 -10.00
C LEU A 421 -0.79 9.34 -9.05
N ASP A 422 -1.34 10.44 -9.54
CA ASP A 422 -2.18 11.39 -8.80
C ASP A 422 -3.59 10.84 -8.47
N LYS A 423 -4.02 9.77 -9.13
CA LYS A 423 -5.32 9.11 -8.87
C LYS A 423 -5.20 8.02 -7.82
N LYS A 424 -6.33 7.69 -7.17
CA LYS A 424 -6.42 6.64 -6.14
C LYS A 424 -5.81 5.32 -6.66
N GLY A 425 -4.93 4.72 -5.87
CA GLY A 425 -4.18 3.52 -6.23
C GLY A 425 -5.04 2.32 -6.67
N CYS A 426 -4.56 1.60 -7.69
CA CYS A 426 -5.21 0.42 -8.26
C CYS A 426 -5.16 -0.83 -7.37
N LYS A 427 -4.25 -0.87 -6.38
CA LYS A 427 -4.17 -1.91 -5.37
C LYS A 427 -4.25 -1.30 -3.97
N THR A 428 -4.57 -2.14 -2.99
CA THR A 428 -4.47 -1.78 -1.58
C THR A 428 -3.30 -2.52 -0.96
N ARG A 429 -2.49 -1.83 -0.17
CA ARG A 429 -1.46 -2.42 0.69
C ARG A 429 -1.73 -2.00 2.12
N CYS A 430 -1.18 -2.72 3.08
CA CYS A 430 -1.16 -2.22 4.44
C CYS A 430 -0.36 -0.91 4.47
N ARG A 431 -0.94 0.14 5.07
CA ARG A 431 -0.27 1.43 5.24
C ARG A 431 1.08 1.28 5.95
N ASN A 432 1.22 0.27 6.82
CA ASN A 432 2.37 0.13 7.69
C ASN A 432 3.47 -0.78 7.16
N CYS A 433 3.18 -2.04 6.79
CA CYS A 433 4.23 -2.92 6.25
C CYS A 433 4.45 -2.77 4.74
N LYS A 434 3.61 -1.99 4.05
CA LYS A 434 3.62 -1.79 2.59
C LYS A 434 3.41 -3.06 1.76
N GLU A 435 3.04 -4.18 2.39
CA GLU A 435 2.71 -5.44 1.71
C GLU A 435 1.31 -5.41 1.08
N PRO A 436 1.11 -6.03 -0.10
CA PRO A 436 -0.19 -6.07 -0.76
C PRO A 436 -1.25 -6.76 0.09
N GLN A 437 -2.44 -6.16 0.22
CA GLN A 437 -3.61 -6.86 0.75
C GLN A 437 -4.16 -7.81 -0.33
N THR A 438 -3.42 -8.88 -0.62
CA THR A 438 -4.01 -10.04 -1.30
C THR A 438 -5.08 -10.59 -0.36
N SER A 439 -6.16 -11.16 -0.89
CA SER A 439 -7.32 -11.68 -0.14
C SER A 439 -7.01 -12.83 0.85
N LYS A 440 -5.74 -13.01 1.22
CA LYS A 440 -5.24 -13.66 2.44
C LYS A 440 -4.20 -12.76 3.14
N GLY A 441 -4.69 -11.88 4.01
CA GLY A 441 -4.04 -11.43 5.24
C GLY A 441 -2.74 -10.63 5.14
N CYS A 442 -2.77 -9.36 5.59
CA CYS A 442 -1.80 -9.02 6.63
C CYS A 442 -2.14 -9.96 7.79
N VAL A 443 -1.27 -10.95 8.00
CA VAL A 443 -1.55 -12.09 8.86
C VAL A 443 -1.98 -11.55 10.23
N LYS A 444 -2.93 -12.24 10.88
CA LYS A 444 -3.27 -12.06 12.30
C LYS A 444 -2.04 -12.38 13.15
N VAL A 445 -1.03 -11.55 13.10
CA VAL A 445 0.19 -11.71 13.87
C VAL A 445 0.02 -10.85 15.11
N GLY A 446 0.11 -11.50 16.27
CA GLY A 446 0.17 -10.81 17.54
C GLY A 446 1.28 -9.76 17.57
N HIS A 447 1.02 -8.69 18.29
CA HIS A 447 2.04 -7.69 18.61
C HIS A 447 3.29 -8.36 19.21
N ASN A 448 4.45 -7.82 18.88
CA ASN A 448 5.72 -8.22 19.50
C ASN A 448 6.30 -7.00 20.19
N PHE A 449 5.99 -6.82 21.47
CA PHE A 449 6.46 -5.67 22.23
C PHE A 449 7.89 -5.86 22.69
N ASN A 450 8.74 -4.85 22.47
CA ASN A 450 10.06 -4.83 23.08
C ASN A 450 9.88 -4.44 24.55
N VAL A 451 9.86 -5.44 25.43
CA VAL A 451 9.81 -5.21 26.87
C VAL A 451 11.24 -4.99 27.33
N SER A 452 11.67 -3.72 27.35
CA SER A 452 12.94 -3.28 27.92
C SER A 452 12.94 -3.36 29.43
#